data_AF-A0A3R6EGY2-F1
#
_entry.id   AF-A0A3R6EGY2-F1
#
_cell.length_a   1.000
_cell.length_b   1.000
_cell.length_c   1.000
_cell.angle_alpha   90.00
_cell.angle_beta   90.00
_cell.angle_gamma   90.00
#
_symmetry.space_group_name_H-M   'P 1'
#
loop_
_entity.id
_entity.type
_entity.pdbx_description
1 polymer ?
#
loop_
_entity_poly.entity_id
_entity_poly.type
_entity_poly.pdbx_seq_one_letter_code
_entity_poly.pdbx_strand_id
1 'polypeptide(L)'
;MIREEVERNIEKWREISRPFIDKMVKLNVRRDELLREMEQLQEDCIKALPVKIGDKIMDEDGRVGWLSKIVPYRSPSERFMRSTLQLTLFFHMEKKDGTRDTHEVYVHGLPIKL
;
A
#
# COMPACT_ATOMS: atom_id res chain seq x y z
N MET A 1 -30.56 -35.42 -30.60
CA MET A 1 -31.37 -34.17 -30.67
C MET A 1 -31.15 -33.23 -29.48
N ILE A 2 -31.70 -33.47 -28.26
CA ILE A 2 -31.57 -32.49 -27.16
C ILE A 2 -30.11 -32.23 -26.76
N ARG A 3 -29.28 -33.28 -26.71
CA ARG A 3 -27.86 -33.18 -26.32
C ARG A 3 -27.01 -32.37 -27.31
N GLU A 4 -27.17 -32.63 -28.61
CA GLU A 4 -26.44 -31.91 -29.67
C GLU A 4 -26.83 -30.43 -29.75
N GLU A 5 -28.09 -30.12 -29.44
CA GLU A 5 -28.59 -28.74 -29.41
C GLU A 5 -28.07 -27.96 -28.20
N VAL A 6 -27.99 -28.62 -27.04
CA VAL A 6 -27.32 -28.08 -25.84
C VAL A 6 -25.83 -27.83 -26.13
N GLU A 7 -25.14 -28.78 -26.74
CA GLU A 7 -23.71 -28.65 -27.09
C GLU A 7 -23.47 -27.48 -28.08
N ARG A 8 -24.30 -27.33 -29.12
CA ARG A 8 -24.23 -26.18 -30.05
C ARG A 8 -24.46 -24.84 -29.36
N ASN A 9 -25.40 -24.79 -28.41
CA ASN A 9 -25.66 -23.56 -27.65
C ASN A 9 -24.50 -23.21 -26.72
N ILE A 10 -23.87 -24.19 -26.08
CA ILE A 10 -22.67 -23.99 -25.27
C ILE A 10 -21.52 -23.44 -26.13
N GLU A 11 -21.31 -23.98 -27.33
CA GLU A 11 -20.24 -23.52 -28.22
C GLU A 11 -20.48 -22.08 -28.68
N LYS A 12 -21.72 -21.70 -29.05
CA LYS A 12 -22.09 -20.31 -29.35
C LYS A 12 -21.83 -19.37 -28.16
N TRP A 13 -22.19 -19.80 -26.95
CA TRP A 13 -21.90 -19.01 -25.74
C TRP A 13 -20.41 -18.85 -25.49
N ARG A 14 -19.59 -19.87 -25.78
CA ARG A 14 -18.12 -19.78 -25.70
C ARG A 14 -17.56 -18.81 -26.73
N GLU A 15 -18.03 -18.85 -27.97
CA GLU A 15 -17.61 -17.89 -29.01
C GLU A 15 -17.96 -16.45 -28.63
N ILE A 16 -19.18 -16.22 -28.12
CA ILE A 16 -19.63 -14.89 -27.68
C ILE A 16 -18.82 -14.41 -26.48
N SER A 17 -18.56 -15.27 -25.49
CA SER A 17 -17.88 -14.90 -24.24
C SER A 17 -16.35 -14.77 -24.38
N ARG A 18 -15.71 -15.49 -25.32
CA ARG A 18 -14.26 -15.47 -25.54
C ARG A 18 -13.67 -14.05 -25.62
N PRO A 19 -14.15 -13.11 -26.44
CA PRO A 19 -13.60 -11.76 -26.47
C PRO A 19 -13.75 -10.99 -25.15
N PHE A 20 -14.80 -11.26 -24.36
CA PHE A 20 -14.97 -10.65 -23.04
C PHE A 20 -14.00 -11.23 -22.02
N ILE A 21 -13.79 -12.55 -22.06
CA ILE A 21 -12.78 -13.22 -21.23
C ILE A 21 -11.39 -12.68 -21.55
N ASP A 22 -11.03 -12.58 -22.82
CA ASP A 22 -9.73 -12.04 -23.25
C ASP A 22 -9.55 -10.59 -22.77
N LYS A 23 -10.60 -9.78 -22.86
CA LYS A 23 -10.59 -8.40 -22.34
C LYS A 23 -10.43 -8.38 -20.82
N MET A 24 -11.16 -9.24 -20.10
CA MET A 24 -11.07 -9.37 -18.64
C MET A 24 -9.65 -9.76 -18.20
N VAL A 25 -9.02 -10.73 -18.88
CA VAL A 25 -7.63 -11.14 -18.61
C VAL A 25 -6.67 -9.96 -18.79
N LYS A 26 -6.77 -9.22 -19.90
CA LYS A 26 -5.94 -8.03 -20.15
C LYS A 26 -6.14 -6.94 -19.10
N LEU A 27 -7.38 -6.74 -18.64
CA LEU A 27 -7.68 -5.79 -17.57
C LEU A 27 -7.07 -6.23 -16.22
N ASN A 28 -7.11 -7.52 -15.90
CA ASN A 28 -6.48 -8.04 -14.68
C ASN A 28 -4.95 -7.89 -14.72
N VAL A 29 -4.31 -8.16 -15.86
CA VAL A 29 -2.86 -7.92 -16.00
C VAL A 29 -2.52 -6.45 -15.73
N ARG A 30 -3.25 -5.52 -16.35
CA ARG A 30 -3.05 -4.08 -16.13
C ARG A 30 -3.30 -3.65 -14.68
N ARG A 31 -4.28 -4.25 -14.02
CA ARG A 31 -4.52 -4.03 -12.59
C ARG A 31 -3.31 -4.45 -11.76
N ASP A 32 -2.76 -5.63 -12.02
CA ASP A 32 -1.62 -6.15 -11.25
C ASP A 32 -0.34 -5.32 -11.50
N GLU A 33 -0.14 -4.83 -12.73
CA GLU A 33 0.89 -3.85 -13.06
C GLU A 33 0.73 -2.54 -12.27
N LEU A 34 -0.48 -1.97 -12.27
CA LEU A 34 -0.77 -0.76 -11.52
C LEU A 34 -0.54 -0.93 -10.01
N LEU A 35 -0.93 -2.07 -9.43
CA LEU A 35 -0.71 -2.34 -8.01
C LEU A 35 0.80 -2.36 -7.67
N ARG A 36 1.64 -2.95 -8.53
CA ARG A 36 3.10 -2.93 -8.36
C ARG A 36 3.68 -1.53 -8.50
N GLU A 37 3.22 -0.74 -9.46
CA GLU A 37 3.64 0.67 -9.58
C GLU A 37 3.29 1.47 -8.32
N MET A 38 2.14 1.20 -7.71
CA MET A 38 1.74 1.84 -6.46
C MET A 38 2.59 1.39 -5.27
N GLU A 39 3.01 0.12 -5.21
CA GLU A 39 3.96 -0.36 -4.21
C GLU A 39 5.29 0.38 -4.33
N GLN A 40 5.80 0.51 -5.56
CA GLN A 40 7.05 1.25 -5.82
C GLN A 40 6.91 2.73 -5.42
N LEU A 41 5.78 3.36 -5.75
CA LEU A 41 5.50 4.75 -5.36
C LEU A 41 5.53 4.94 -3.84
N GLN A 42 5.01 3.98 -3.07
CA GLN A 42 5.06 4.04 -1.60
C GLN A 42 6.50 3.98 -1.09
N GLU A 43 7.30 3.05 -1.61
CA GLU A 43 8.70 2.97 -1.23
C GLU A 43 9.47 4.24 -1.57
N ASP A 44 9.25 4.79 -2.76
CA ASP A 44 9.94 5.98 -3.23
C ASP A 44 9.53 7.20 -2.41
N CYS A 45 8.26 7.30 -2.02
CA CYS A 45 7.77 8.31 -1.09
C CYS A 45 8.51 8.23 0.26
N ILE A 46 8.65 7.02 0.83
CA ILE A 46 9.38 6.83 2.09
C ILE A 46 10.87 7.19 1.94
N LYS A 47 11.52 6.77 0.83
CA LYS A 47 12.92 7.08 0.54
C LYS A 47 13.18 8.59 0.34
N ALA A 48 12.19 9.32 -0.16
CA ALA A 48 12.28 10.76 -0.39
C ALA A 48 12.08 11.60 0.88
N LEU A 49 11.64 11.01 2.00
CA LEU A 49 11.46 11.74 3.25
C LEU A 49 12.80 12.32 3.76
N PRO A 50 12.81 13.53 4.33
CA PRO A 50 14.03 14.18 4.82
C PRO A 50 14.53 13.60 6.16
N VAL A 51 14.13 12.38 6.53
CA VAL A 51 14.48 11.70 7.77
C VAL A 51 15.01 10.30 7.49
N LYS A 52 15.83 9.77 8.40
CA LYS A 52 16.37 8.42 8.36
C LYS A 52 16.03 7.67 9.64
N ILE A 53 15.99 6.35 9.56
CA ILE A 53 15.89 5.51 10.77
C ILE A 53 17.04 5.86 11.73
N GLY A 54 16.69 6.08 12.99
CA GLY A 54 17.58 6.56 14.04
C GLY A 54 17.58 8.07 14.24
N ASP A 55 17.07 8.86 13.30
CA ASP A 55 16.93 10.31 13.47
C ASP A 55 15.99 10.62 14.64
N LYS A 56 16.32 11.69 15.37
CA LYS A 56 15.40 12.28 16.34
C LYS A 56 14.38 13.13 15.58
N ILE A 57 13.11 12.85 15.78
CA ILE A 57 12.00 13.48 15.08
C ILE A 57 10.95 13.96 16.08
N MET A 58 10.05 14.79 15.58
CA MET A 58 8.81 15.15 16.23
C MET A 58 7.65 14.73 15.33
N ASP A 59 6.57 14.21 15.91
CA ASP A 59 5.34 13.99 15.16
C ASP A 59 4.48 15.26 15.06
N GLU A 60 3.37 15.17 14.34
CA GLU A 60 2.44 16.29 14.17
C GLU A 60 1.74 16.72 15.48
N ASP A 61 1.70 15.86 16.50
CA ASP A 61 1.16 16.17 17.83
C ASP A 61 2.22 16.74 18.79
N GLY A 62 3.46 16.96 18.32
CA GLY A 62 4.56 17.50 19.11
C GLY A 62 5.29 16.48 19.97
N ARG A 63 5.03 15.18 19.81
CA ARG A 63 5.74 14.11 20.53
C ARG A 63 7.11 13.91 19.91
N VAL A 64 8.13 13.89 20.75
CA VAL A 64 9.53 13.77 20.34
C VAL A 64 10.05 12.37 20.61
N GLY A 65 10.84 11.83 19.70
CA GLY A 65 11.56 10.59 19.91
C GLY A 65 12.46 10.19 18.76
N TRP A 66 12.96 8.96 18.78
CA TRP A 66 13.87 8.45 17.76
C TRP A 66 13.15 7.48 16.83
N LEU A 67 13.17 7.82 15.55
CA LEU A 67 12.50 7.05 14.51
C LEU A 67 13.11 5.65 14.42
N SER A 68 12.28 4.63 14.47
CA SER A 68 12.69 3.23 14.35
C SER A 68 12.20 2.60 13.05
N LYS A 69 11.03 3.00 12.55
CA LYS A 69 10.47 2.48 11.30
C LYS A 69 9.50 3.46 10.65
N ILE A 70 9.44 3.45 9.32
CA ILE A 70 8.37 4.07 8.53
C ILE A 70 7.77 2.97 7.67
N VAL A 71 6.45 2.86 7.65
CA VAL A 71 5.74 1.92 6.77
C VAL A 71 4.52 2.61 6.14
N PRO A 72 4.07 2.15 4.97
CA PRO A 72 2.76 2.53 4.47
C PRO A 72 1.66 2.09 5.45
N TYR A 73 0.67 2.93 5.67
CA TYR A 73 -0.48 2.59 6.51
C TYR A 73 -1.33 1.47 5.90
N ARG A 74 -1.38 1.40 4.55
CA ARG A 74 -2.09 0.36 3.82
C ARG A 74 -1.27 -0.10 2.64
N SER A 75 -1.27 -1.41 2.40
CA SER A 75 -0.79 -1.97 1.13
C SER A 75 -1.70 -1.54 -0.03
N PRO A 76 -1.14 -1.34 -1.23
CA PRO A 76 -1.94 -1.00 -2.40
C PRO A 76 -2.98 -2.09 -2.66
N SER A 77 -4.21 -1.66 -2.88
CA SER A 77 -5.32 -2.54 -3.24
C SER A 77 -6.41 -1.71 -3.91
N GLU A 78 -7.32 -2.37 -4.62
CA GLU A 78 -8.45 -1.73 -5.29
C GLU A 78 -9.26 -0.83 -4.34
N ARG A 79 -9.35 -1.23 -3.06
CA ARG A 79 -10.10 -0.50 -2.02
C ARG A 79 -9.38 0.76 -1.51
N PHE A 80 -8.06 0.81 -1.58
CA PHE A 80 -7.26 1.82 -0.88
C PHE A 80 -6.35 2.66 -1.77
N MET A 81 -6.60 2.68 -3.09
CA MET A 81 -5.78 3.45 -4.03
C MET A 81 -5.67 4.95 -3.69
N ARG A 82 -6.67 5.55 -3.04
CA ARG A 82 -6.64 6.97 -2.62
C ARG A 82 -5.82 7.26 -1.37
N SER A 83 -5.50 6.23 -0.58
CA SER A 83 -4.84 6.36 0.73
C SER A 83 -3.41 5.83 0.74
N THR A 84 -2.87 5.50 -0.44
CA THR A 84 -1.57 4.86 -0.63
C THR A 84 -0.41 5.65 -0.03
N LEU A 85 -0.50 6.98 0.06
CA LEU A 85 0.58 7.81 0.62
C LEU A 85 0.45 8.08 2.13
N GLN A 86 -0.55 7.51 2.80
CA GLN A 86 -0.61 7.59 4.26
C GLN A 86 0.46 6.70 4.87
N LEU A 87 1.26 7.27 5.76
CA LEU A 87 2.36 6.59 6.43
C LEU A 87 2.06 6.36 7.91
N THR A 88 2.65 5.32 8.46
CA THR A 88 2.72 5.07 9.89
C THR A 88 4.18 5.13 10.31
N LEU A 89 4.44 5.98 11.31
CA LEU A 89 5.76 6.21 11.88
C LEU A 89 5.84 5.46 13.19
N PHE A 90 6.94 4.74 13.41
CA PHE A 90 7.26 4.10 14.67
C PHE A 90 8.47 4.80 15.26
N PHE A 91 8.42 5.10 16.55
CA PHE A 91 9.52 5.75 17.24
C PHE A 91 9.55 5.44 18.73
N HIS A 92 10.74 5.50 19.31
CA HIS A 92 10.95 5.43 20.75
C HIS A 92 10.83 6.84 21.34
N MET A 93 9.82 7.06 22.19
CA MET A 93 9.59 8.35 22.83
C MET A 93 10.80 8.82 23.63
N GLU A 94 11.04 10.13 23.63
CA GLU A 94 11.98 10.76 24.56
C GLU A 94 11.38 10.87 25.96
N LYS A 95 12.13 10.37 26.94
CA LYS A 95 11.82 10.53 28.36
C LYS A 95 12.35 11.87 28.87
N LYS A 96 11.83 12.30 30.02
CA LYS A 96 12.25 13.56 30.67
C LYS A 96 13.75 13.63 30.99
N ASP A 97 14.40 12.48 31.15
CA ASP A 97 15.84 12.36 31.41
C ASP A 97 16.69 12.33 30.13
N GLY A 98 16.07 12.51 28.95
CA GLY A 98 16.74 12.48 27.64
C GLY A 98 17.02 11.06 27.12
N THR A 99 16.62 10.02 27.85
CA THR A 99 16.76 8.63 27.39
C THR A 99 15.58 8.20 26.51
N ARG A 100 15.73 7.05 25.83
CA ARG A 100 14.70 6.48 24.97
C ARG A 100 13.75 5.60 25.78
N ASP A 101 12.47 5.61 25.41
CA ASP A 101 11.55 4.58 25.84
C ASP A 101 11.93 3.22 25.23
N THR A 102 11.72 2.14 25.99
CA THR A 102 11.99 0.78 25.53
C THR A 102 10.91 0.29 24.58
N HIS A 103 9.71 0.83 24.69
CA HIS A 103 8.59 0.50 23.80
C HIS A 103 8.47 1.50 22.67
N GLU A 104 8.21 1.00 21.47
CA GLU A 104 7.86 1.83 20.33
C GLU A 104 6.41 2.29 20.46
N VAL A 105 6.18 3.53 20.08
CA VAL A 105 4.84 4.05 19.79
C VAL A 105 4.71 4.27 18.29
N TYR A 106 3.48 4.29 17.79
CA TYR A 106 3.22 4.61 16.40
C TYR A 106 2.19 5.71 16.24
N VAL A 107 2.33 6.46 15.15
CA VAL A 107 1.44 7.57 14.77
C VAL A 107 1.27 7.62 13.27
N HIS A 108 0.20 8.27 12.82
CA HIS A 108 -0.01 8.57 11.41
C HIS A 108 0.48 9.98 11.10
N GLY A 109 0.98 10.20 9.89
CA GLY A 109 1.41 11.53 9.43
C GLY A 109 2.85 11.57 8.97
N LEU A 110 3.41 12.78 8.93
CA LEU A 110 4.78 13.03 8.48
C LEU A 110 5.74 13.26 9.66
N PRO A 111 6.97 12.72 9.59
CA PRO A 111 7.99 12.97 10.61
C PRO A 111 8.60 14.35 10.39
N ILE A 112 8.63 15.18 11.44
CA ILE A 112 9.29 16.49 11.43
C ILE A 112 10.69 16.32 12.00
N LYS A 113 11.71 16.65 11.21
CA LYS A 113 13.10 16.56 11.65
C LYS A 113 13.41 17.67 12.66
N LEU A 114 14.04 17.28 13.78
CA LEU A 114 14.52 18.19 14.82
C LEU A 114 16.00 18.55 14.63
#